data_AF-A0AAX3RR41-F1
#
_entry.id   AF-A0AAX3RR41-F1
#
_cell.length_a   1.000
_cell.length_b   1.000
_cell.length_c   1.000
_cell.angle_alpha   90.00
_cell.angle_beta   90.00
_cell.angle_gamma   90.00
#
_symmetry.space_group_name_H-M   'P 1'
#
loop_
_entity.id
_entity.type
_entity.pdbx_description
1 polymer ?
#
loop_
_entity_poly.entity_id
_entity_poly.type
_entity_poly.pdbx_seq_one_letter_code
_entity_poly.pdbx_strand_id
1 'polypeptide(L)'
;MFVMVLRIILLALFAYCIYAVVKYVANPKRRLKLAQSKEHFYIIDEQNNTRKNFQLTYKGVLFEGEKHIPSKDHPLFIHTIFVWTESPEKLKHFSAKDFESIEEKVLERYPNCKIDWDQPIKLAKKAEER
;
A
#
# COMPACT_ATOMS: atom_id res chain seq x y z
N MET A 1 -23.96 0.51 -47.07
CA MET A 1 -24.38 0.24 -45.67
C MET A 1 -23.35 -0.61 -44.91
N PHE A 2 -22.85 -1.72 -45.44
CA PHE A 2 -21.85 -2.59 -44.78
C PHE A 2 -20.58 -1.87 -44.29
N VAL A 3 -20.00 -1.00 -45.12
CA VAL A 3 -18.80 -0.21 -44.76
C VAL A 3 -19.03 0.71 -43.56
N MET A 4 -20.24 1.25 -43.41
CA MET A 4 -20.59 2.14 -42.31
C MET A 4 -20.73 1.36 -41.00
N VAL A 5 -21.33 0.17 -41.05
CA VAL A 5 -21.41 -0.76 -39.90
C VAL A 5 -20.01 -1.23 -39.47
N LEU A 6 -19.15 -1.58 -40.42
CA LEU A 6 -17.76 -1.98 -40.12
C LEU A 6 -16.99 -0.87 -39.41
N ARG A 7 -17.14 0.38 -39.84
CA ARG A 7 -16.50 1.54 -39.18
C ARG A 7 -16.98 1.72 -37.74
N ILE A 8 -18.28 1.55 -37.48
CA ILE A 8 -18.84 1.64 -36.12
C ILE A 8 -18.29 0.51 -35.23
N ILE A 9 -18.21 -0.72 -35.75
CA ILE A 9 -17.66 -1.87 -35.01
C ILE A 9 -16.18 -1.63 -34.67
N LEU A 10 -15.38 -1.16 -35.63
CA LEU A 10 -13.96 -0.87 -35.40
C LEU A 10 -13.77 0.23 -34.35
N LEU A 11 -14.62 1.26 -34.36
CA LEU A 11 -14.57 2.33 -33.38
C LEU A 11 -14.98 1.84 -31.98
N ALA A 12 -15.99 0.99 -31.90
CA ALA A 12 -16.38 0.35 -30.64
C ALA A 12 -15.28 -0.58 -30.10
N LEU A 13 -14.62 -1.36 -30.97
CA LEU A 13 -13.48 -2.20 -30.60
C LEU A 13 -12.32 -1.35 -30.08
N PHE A 14 -12.01 -0.24 -30.75
CA PHE A 14 -10.95 0.67 -30.32
C PHE A 14 -11.25 1.27 -28.94
N ALA A 15 -12.48 1.74 -28.71
CA ALA A 15 -12.91 2.23 -27.40
C ALA A 15 -12.82 1.14 -26.32
N TYR A 16 -13.20 -0.11 -26.65
CA TYR A 16 -13.07 -1.24 -25.74
C TYR A 16 -11.61 -1.55 -25.40
N CYS A 17 -10.70 -1.52 -26.38
CA CYS A 17 -9.26 -1.69 -26.14
C CYS A 17 -8.72 -0.61 -25.20
N ILE A 18 -9.10 0.66 -25.39
CA ILE A 18 -8.71 1.74 -24.47
C ILE A 18 -9.23 1.46 -23.06
N TYR A 19 -10.52 1.12 -22.93
CA TYR A 19 -11.11 0.77 -21.64
C TYR A 19 -10.36 -0.38 -20.96
N ALA A 20 -10.04 -1.44 -21.70
CA ALA A 20 -9.31 -2.59 -21.18
C ALA A 20 -7.89 -2.22 -20.72
N VAL A 21 -7.17 -1.40 -21.50
CA VAL A 21 -5.83 -0.90 -21.14
C VAL A 21 -5.90 -0.04 -19.88
N VAL A 22 -6.83 0.90 -19.79
CA VAL A 22 -6.99 1.77 -18.61
C VAL A 22 -7.31 0.91 -17.37
N LYS A 23 -8.26 -0.02 -17.48
CA LYS A 23 -8.62 -0.93 -16.39
C LYS A 23 -7.44 -1.80 -15.95
N TYR A 24 -6.63 -2.27 -16.91
CA TYR A 24 -5.46 -3.09 -16.63
C TYR A 24 -4.33 -2.29 -15.96
N VAL A 25 -4.09 -1.04 -16.41
CA VAL A 25 -3.06 -0.17 -15.86
C VAL A 25 -3.43 0.39 -14.49
N ALA A 26 -4.72 0.64 -14.25
CA ALA A 26 -5.25 1.16 -13.00
C ALA A 26 -5.21 0.15 -11.85
N ASN A 27 -4.82 -1.10 -12.07
CA ASN A 27 -4.74 -2.11 -11.01
C ASN A 27 -3.69 -1.71 -9.95
N PRO A 28 -4.12 -1.36 -8.72
CA PRO A 28 -3.24 -0.78 -7.71
C PRO A 28 -2.15 -1.76 -7.27
N LYS A 29 -2.45 -3.07 -7.19
CA LYS A 29 -1.49 -4.12 -6.81
C LYS A 29 -0.28 -4.14 -7.74
N ARG A 30 -0.48 -3.87 -9.03
CA ARG A 30 0.61 -3.81 -10.01
C ARG A 30 1.51 -2.60 -9.77
N ARG A 31 0.92 -1.45 -9.41
CA ARG A 31 1.68 -0.24 -9.07
C ARG A 31 2.52 -0.43 -7.82
N LEU A 32 2.01 -1.15 -6.83
CA LEU A 32 2.77 -1.51 -5.62
C LEU A 32 3.96 -2.41 -5.94
N LYS A 33 3.79 -3.46 -6.74
CA LYS A 33 4.91 -4.32 -7.17
C LYS A 33 5.97 -3.53 -7.95
N LEU A 34 5.54 -2.62 -8.84
CA LEU A 34 6.46 -1.76 -9.59
C LEU A 34 7.23 -0.82 -8.66
N ALA A 35 6.55 -0.21 -7.68
CA ALA A 35 7.17 0.66 -6.69
C ALA A 35 8.16 -0.11 -5.81
N GLN A 36 7.80 -1.32 -5.39
CA GLN A 36 8.68 -2.23 -4.66
C GLN A 36 9.95 -2.54 -5.47
N SER A 37 9.82 -2.91 -6.75
CA SER A 37 10.99 -3.18 -7.60
C SER A 37 11.88 -1.97 -7.85
N LYS A 38 11.33 -0.76 -7.72
CA LYS A 38 12.05 0.51 -7.89
C LYS A 38 12.47 1.13 -6.56
N GLU A 39 12.30 0.40 -5.45
CA GLU A 39 12.62 0.86 -4.09
C GLU A 39 11.91 2.16 -3.66
N HIS A 40 10.83 2.51 -4.35
CA HIS A 40 10.09 3.74 -4.09
C HIS A 40 9.00 3.55 -3.06
N PHE A 41 8.66 4.64 -2.37
CA PHE A 41 7.50 4.63 -1.49
C PHE A 41 6.20 4.57 -2.29
N TYR A 42 5.35 3.60 -1.97
CA TYR A 42 3.98 3.53 -2.47
C TYR A 42 3.11 2.79 -1.47
N ILE A 43 1.87 3.22 -1.31
CA ILE A 43 0.96 2.66 -0.33
C ILE A 43 -0.43 2.55 -0.94
N ILE A 44 -0.93 1.32 -0.97
CA ILE A 44 -2.31 0.99 -1.33
C ILE A 44 -3.10 0.90 -0.05
N ASP A 45 -4.16 1.67 0.01
CA ASP A 45 -5.04 1.68 1.17
C ASP A 45 -6.48 1.99 0.74
N GLU A 46 -7.42 1.25 1.32
CA GLU A 46 -8.84 1.54 1.24
C GLU A 46 -9.25 2.22 2.56
N GLN A 47 -9.07 3.54 2.65
CA GLN A 47 -9.33 4.31 3.88
C GLN A 47 -10.78 4.15 4.38
N ASN A 48 -11.74 4.04 3.46
CA ASN A 48 -13.16 3.84 3.78
C ASN A 48 -13.46 2.46 4.38
N ASN A 49 -12.52 1.50 4.30
CA ASN A 49 -12.69 0.17 4.84
C ASN A 49 -11.67 -0.08 5.96
N THR A 50 -12.14 0.10 7.18
CA THR A 50 -11.33 -0.07 8.39
C THR A 50 -10.99 -1.53 8.68
N ARG A 51 -11.62 -2.51 8.02
CA ARG A 51 -11.32 -3.95 8.17
C ARG A 51 -10.29 -4.46 7.16
N LYS A 52 -9.94 -3.66 6.15
CA LYS A 52 -8.94 -4.04 5.16
C LYS A 52 -7.57 -3.53 5.56
N ASN A 53 -6.60 -4.42 5.46
CA ASN A 53 -5.19 -4.09 5.65
C ASN A 53 -4.73 -3.15 4.52
N PHE A 54 -3.84 -2.22 4.85
CA PHE A 54 -3.12 -1.49 3.83
C PHE A 54 -1.80 -2.20 3.53
N GLN A 55 -1.27 -1.96 2.33
CA GLN A 55 0.02 -2.46 1.92
C GLN A 55 0.88 -1.26 1.53
N LEU A 56 2.08 -1.16 2.08
CA LEU A 56 3.05 -0.13 1.70
C LEU A 56 4.37 -0.77 1.31
N THR A 57 5.10 -0.09 0.43
CA THR A 57 6.47 -0.45 0.10
C THR A 57 7.39 0.71 0.36
N TYR A 58 8.59 0.41 0.86
CA TYR A 58 9.65 1.36 1.14
C TYR A 58 10.99 0.65 0.95
N LYS A 59 11.94 1.24 0.22
CA LYS A 59 13.26 0.64 -0.08
C LYS A 59 13.18 -0.83 -0.52
N GLY A 60 12.15 -1.19 -1.30
CA GLY A 60 11.96 -2.53 -1.85
C GLY A 60 11.43 -3.58 -0.88
N VAL A 61 11.17 -3.20 0.38
CA VAL A 61 10.47 -4.03 1.36
C VAL A 61 8.97 -3.78 1.26
N LEU A 62 8.19 -4.85 1.35
CA LEU A 62 6.73 -4.79 1.45
C LEU A 62 6.35 -4.90 2.92
N PHE A 63 5.53 -3.95 3.38
CA PHE A 63 4.95 -3.93 4.70
C PHE A 63 3.44 -4.02 4.57
N GLU A 64 2.83 -4.72 5.52
CA GLU A 64 1.39 -4.82 5.64
C GLU A 64 0.97 -4.22 6.98
N GLY A 65 -0.09 -3.43 6.96
CA GLY A 65 -0.64 -2.77 8.12
C GLY A 65 -2.07 -3.20 8.38
N GLU A 66 -2.32 -3.88 9.50
CA GLU A 66 -3.66 -4.21 9.98
C GLU A 66 -4.19 -3.11 10.90
N LYS A 67 -5.40 -2.65 10.62
CA LYS A 67 -6.07 -1.58 11.37
C LYS A 67 -6.89 -2.23 12.48
N HIS A 68 -6.51 -2.03 13.73
CA HIS A 68 -7.25 -2.55 14.87
C HIS A 68 -8.19 -1.48 15.46
N ILE A 69 -9.48 -1.82 15.56
CA ILE A 69 -10.49 -0.97 16.19
C ILE A 69 -10.79 -1.57 17.58
N PRO A 70 -10.49 -0.85 18.68
CA PRO A 70 -10.57 -1.42 20.02
C PRO A 70 -12.01 -1.65 20.50
N SER A 71 -13.01 -0.91 19.99
CA SER A 71 -14.41 -1.19 20.31
C SER A 71 -15.37 -0.74 19.21
N LYS A 72 -16.48 -1.47 19.04
CA LYS A 72 -17.54 -1.18 18.07
C LYS A 72 -18.28 0.13 18.37
N ASP A 73 -18.24 0.60 19.62
CA ASP A 73 -19.05 1.74 20.07
C ASP A 73 -18.52 3.09 19.59
N HIS A 74 -17.23 3.21 19.27
CA HIS A 74 -16.59 4.41 18.72
C HIS A 74 -15.78 4.07 17.46
N PRO A 75 -16.46 3.75 16.33
CA PRO A 75 -15.83 3.26 15.10
C PRO A 75 -15.02 4.33 14.35
N LEU A 76 -14.99 5.57 14.83
CA LEU A 76 -14.41 6.72 14.13
C LEU A 76 -12.90 6.87 14.35
N PHE A 77 -12.28 6.12 15.25
CA PHE A 77 -10.85 6.25 15.57
C PHE A 77 -10.12 4.90 15.52
N ILE A 78 -9.24 4.72 14.54
CA ILE A 78 -8.28 3.60 14.52
C ILE A 78 -7.26 3.89 15.61
N HIS A 79 -7.23 3.05 16.65
CA HIS A 79 -6.31 3.29 17.79
C HIS A 79 -4.95 2.65 17.57
N THR A 80 -4.89 1.48 16.94
CA THR A 80 -3.61 0.77 16.76
C THR A 80 -3.52 0.20 15.35
N ILE A 81 -2.38 0.42 14.71
CA ILE A 81 -2.03 -0.20 13.43
C ILE A 81 -0.90 -1.18 13.68
N PHE A 82 -1.13 -2.46 13.42
CA PHE A 82 -0.09 -3.48 13.50
C PHE A 82 0.63 -3.57 12.16
N VAL A 83 1.94 -3.38 12.13
CA VAL A 83 2.74 -3.38 10.89
C VAL A 83 3.76 -4.51 10.92
N TRP A 84 3.71 -5.37 9.90
CA TRP A 84 4.64 -6.49 9.71
C TRP A 84 5.22 -6.50 8.30
N THR A 85 6.25 -7.33 8.10
CA THR A 85 6.84 -7.59 6.79
C THR A 85 7.11 -9.08 6.63
N GLU A 86 6.90 -9.60 5.42
CA GLU A 86 7.25 -10.99 5.06
C GLU A 86 8.75 -11.16 4.78
N SER A 87 9.53 -10.07 4.69
CA SER A 87 10.95 -10.08 4.32
C SER A 87 11.83 -9.38 5.37
N PRO A 88 11.85 -9.85 6.64
CA PRO A 88 12.61 -9.21 7.70
C PRO A 88 14.12 -9.15 7.44
N GLU A 89 14.66 -10.05 6.62
CA GLU A 89 16.07 -10.09 6.23
C GLU A 89 16.54 -8.83 5.48
N LYS A 90 15.62 -8.16 4.77
CA LYS A 90 15.91 -6.93 4.01
C LYS A 90 15.95 -5.68 4.89
N LEU A 91 15.48 -5.78 6.14
CA LEU A 91 15.51 -4.68 7.11
C LEU A 91 16.94 -4.33 7.56
N LYS A 92 17.93 -5.17 7.28
CA LYS A 92 19.35 -4.91 7.59
C LYS A 92 19.92 -3.66 6.90
N HIS A 93 19.26 -3.17 5.85
CA HIS A 93 19.66 -1.97 5.12
C HIS A 93 18.86 -0.73 5.54
N PHE A 94 18.02 -0.84 6.58
CA PHE A 94 17.21 0.25 7.09
C PHE A 94 17.93 0.92 8.25
N SER A 95 17.96 2.25 8.23
CA SER A 95 18.38 3.09 9.34
C SER A 95 17.20 3.44 10.24
N ALA A 96 17.46 3.91 11.47
CA ALA A 96 16.43 4.42 12.37
C ALA A 96 15.50 5.47 11.69
N LYS A 97 16.10 6.38 10.88
CA LYS A 97 15.37 7.42 10.12
C LYS A 97 14.42 6.85 9.06
N ASP A 98 14.73 5.69 8.50
CA ASP A 98 13.85 5.05 7.52
C ASP A 98 12.56 4.58 8.19
N PHE A 99 12.66 4.03 9.40
CA PHE A 99 11.49 3.65 10.19
C PHE A 99 10.67 4.86 10.61
N GLU A 100 11.31 5.95 11.05
CA GLU A 100 10.63 7.23 11.34
C GLU A 100 9.89 7.77 10.10
N SER A 101 10.52 7.71 8.93
CA SER A 101 9.91 8.15 7.67
C SER A 101 8.68 7.33 7.28
N ILE A 102 8.68 6.03 7.58
CA ILE A 102 7.50 5.18 7.35
C ILE A 102 6.40 5.54 8.35
N GLU A 103 6.78 5.71 9.62
CA GLU A 103 5.86 6.06 10.70
C GLU A 103 5.14 7.38 10.42
N GLU A 104 5.89 8.42 10.04
CA GLU A 104 5.35 9.72 9.64
C GLU A 104 4.32 9.60 8.50
N LYS A 105 4.65 8.87 7.44
CA LYS A 105 3.76 8.69 6.28
C LYS A 105 2.50 7.89 6.61
N VAL A 106 2.56 6.99 7.58
CA VAL A 106 1.37 6.29 8.08
C VAL A 106 0.52 7.25 8.92
N LEU A 107 1.13 8.05 9.79
CA LEU A 107 0.47 9.04 10.62
C LEU A 107 -0.17 10.19 9.82
N GLU A 108 0.41 10.58 8.68
CA GLU A 108 -0.22 11.52 7.73
C GLU A 108 -1.59 11.05 7.24
N ARG A 109 -1.80 9.73 7.12
CA ARG A 109 -3.08 9.13 6.70
C ARG A 109 -3.98 8.78 7.86
N TYR A 110 -3.39 8.40 8.98
CA TYR A 110 -4.06 7.95 10.18
C TYR A 110 -3.61 8.80 11.35
N PRO A 111 -4.11 10.05 11.46
CA PRO A 111 -3.75 10.92 12.57
C PRO A 111 -4.22 10.28 13.88
N ASN A 112 -3.41 10.43 14.93
CA ASN A 112 -3.70 9.92 16.28
C ASN A 112 -3.75 8.39 16.42
N CYS A 113 -3.17 7.62 15.50
CA CYS A 113 -3.02 6.17 15.66
C CYS A 113 -1.69 5.80 16.34
N LYS A 114 -1.68 4.71 17.09
CA LYS A 114 -0.45 4.08 17.59
C LYS A 114 0.03 3.03 16.59
N ILE A 115 1.29 3.10 16.18
CA ILE A 115 1.88 2.09 15.29
C ILE A 115 2.60 1.04 16.14
N ASP A 116 2.18 -0.21 16.02
CA ASP A 116 2.80 -1.35 16.69
C ASP A 116 3.54 -2.21 15.66
N TRP A 117 4.85 -2.27 15.80
CA TRP A 117 5.73 -2.99 14.89
C TRP A 117 5.84 -4.46 15.27
N ASP A 118 5.91 -5.35 14.28
CA ASP A 118 6.21 -6.75 14.53
C ASP A 118 7.61 -6.94 15.15
N GLN A 119 7.82 -8.06 15.84
CA GLN A 119 9.04 -8.37 16.58
C GLN A 119 10.33 -8.23 15.75
N PRO A 120 10.42 -8.73 14.50
CA PRO A 120 11.63 -8.58 13.67
C PRO A 120 11.97 -7.11 13.39
N ILE A 121 10.95 -6.26 13.21
CA ILE A 121 11.13 -4.82 12.96
C ILE A 121 11.59 -4.11 14.23
N LYS A 122 11.00 -4.45 15.39
CA LYS A 122 11.43 -3.92 16.69
C LYS A 122 12.90 -4.23 16.96
N LEU A 123 13.36 -5.45 16.64
CA LEU A 123 14.76 -5.85 16.78
C LEU A 123 15.67 -5.04 15.84
N ALA A 124 15.26 -4.84 14.58
CA ALA A 124 16.01 -4.04 13.61
C ALA A 124 16.15 -2.57 14.07
N LYS A 125 15.06 -1.95 14.53
CA LYS A 125 15.08 -0.58 15.10
C LYS A 125 16.08 -0.47 16.26
N LYS A 126 16.00 -1.40 17.22
CA LYS A 126 16.87 -1.42 18.40
C LYS A 126 18.35 -1.66 18.08
N ALA A 127 18.66 -2.34 16.97
CA ALA A 127 20.04 -2.57 16.54
C ALA A 127 20.70 -1.29 16.00
N GLU A 128 19.93 -0.43 15.32
CA GLU A 128 20.40 0.85 14.75
C GLU A 128 20.46 2.01 15.76
N GLU A 129 19.72 1.91 16.86
CA GLU A 129 19.75 2.91 17.94
C GLU A 129 21.00 2.79 18.84
N ARG A 130 21.88 1.79 18.61
CA ARG A 130 23.10 1.52 19.38
C ARG A 130 24.35 2.00 18.66
#